data_AF-X1RGJ8-F1
#
_entry.id   AF-X1RGJ8-F1
#
_cell.length_a   1.000
_cell.length_b   1.000
_cell.length_c   1.000
_cell.angle_alpha   90.00
_cell.angle_beta   90.00
_cell.angle_gamma   90.00
#
_symmetry.space_group_name_H-M   'P 1'
#
loop_
_entity.id
_entity.type
_entity.pdbx_description
1 polymer ?
#
loop_
_entity_poly.entity_id
_entity_poly.type
_entity_poly.pdbx_seq_one_letter_code
_entity_poly.pdbx_strand_id
1 'polypeptide(L)' 'MAEERAIPYSIEAEEAVIGSILVDAESINKVIDILGPKDFFAEDTASIYKVMV' A
#
# COMPACT_ATOMS: atom_id res chain seq x y z
N MET A 1 21.48 0.04 -19.73
CA MET A 1 20.11 -0.42 -19.43
C MET A 1 20.15 -0.80 -17.97
N ALA A 2 19.73 0.11 -17.08
CA ALA A 2 19.72 -0.20 -15.67
C ALA A 2 18.64 -1.26 -15.46
N GLU A 3 19.04 -2.45 -15.01
CA GLU A 3 18.12 -3.34 -14.29
C GLU A 3 17.59 -2.52 -13.11
N GLU A 4 16.42 -1.92 -13.33
CA GLU A 4 15.48 -1.54 -12.29
C GLU A 4 15.26 -2.81 -11.50
N ARG A 5 16.07 -3.02 -10.45
CA ARG A 5 15.96 -4.15 -9.53
C ARG A 5 14.50 -4.21 -9.16
N ALA A 6 13.78 -5.20 -9.67
CA ALA A 6 12.34 -5.35 -9.44
C ALA A 6 12.14 -5.22 -7.94
N ILE A 7 11.58 -4.08 -7.52
CA ILE A 7 11.24 -3.81 -6.13
C ILE A 7 10.38 -5.01 -5.73
N PRO A 8 10.78 -5.82 -4.74
CA PRO A 8 10.00 -6.99 -4.38
C PRO A 8 8.61 -6.51 -3.99
N TYR A 9 7.62 -6.82 -4.82
CA TYR A 9 6.24 -6.42 -4.66
C TYR A 9 5.39 -7.64 -4.33
N SER A 10 4.31 -7.42 -3.60
CA SER A 10 3.30 -8.44 -3.31
C SER A 10 1.94 -7.79 -3.35
N ILE A 11 1.20 -8.05 -4.43
CA ILE A 11 -0.15 -7.53 -4.60
C ILE A 11 -1.06 -8.01 -3.46
N GLU A 12 -0.92 -9.28 -3.06
CA GLU A 12 -1.67 -9.86 -1.94
C GLU A 12 -1.40 -9.11 -0.62
N ALA A 13 -0.14 -8.71 -0.36
CA ALA A 13 0.19 -7.93 0.83
C ALA A 13 -0.43 -6.52 0.78
N GLU A 14 -0.42 -5.87 -0.37
CA GLU A 14 -1.05 -4.56 -0.57
C GLU A 14 -2.56 -4.64 -0.35
N GLU A 15 -3.23 -5.61 -0.97
CA GLU A 15 -4.67 -5.86 -0.78
C GLU A 15 -5.00 -6.19 0.68
N ALA A 16 -4.15 -6.95 1.37
CA ALA A 16 -4.32 -7.27 2.78
C ALA A 16 -4.21 -6.03 3.69
N VAL A 17 -3.28 -5.11 3.39
CA VAL A 17 -3.15 -3.84 4.13
C VAL A 17 -4.41 -3.00 3.94
N ILE A 18 -4.87 -2.82 2.69
CA ILE A 18 -6.10 -2.10 2.38
C ILE A 18 -7.30 -2.75 3.08
N GLY A 19 -7.43 -4.07 2.97
CA GLY A 19 -8.48 -4.84 3.63
C GLY A 19 -8.47 -4.68 5.14
N SER A 20 -7.30 -4.67 5.78
CA SER A 20 -7.17 -4.44 7.21
C SER A 20 -7.66 -3.05 7.62
N ILE A 21 -7.34 -2.01 6.85
CA ILE A 21 -7.79 -0.63 7.13
C ILE A 21 -9.30 -0.49 6.89
N LEU A 22 -9.86 -1.17 5.89
CA LEU A 22 -11.30 -1.17 5.63
C LEU A 22 -12.10 -1.86 6.75
N VAL A 23 -11.56 -2.93 7.33
CA VAL A 23 -12.18 -3.64 8.45
C VAL A 23 -12.04 -2.86 9.76
N ASP A 24 -10.86 -2.28 10.00
CA ASP A 24 -10.54 -1.48 11.17
C ASP A 24 -9.82 -0.19 10.76
N ALA A 25 -10.57 0.91 10.69
CA ALA A 25 -10.06 2.20 10.26
C ALA A 25 -8.95 2.73 11.19
N GLU A 26 -8.92 2.37 12.47
CA GLU A 26 -7.89 2.85 13.40
C GLU A 26 -6.51 2.23 13.10
N SER A 27 -6.47 1.09 12.40
CA SER A 27 -5.23 0.43 12.03
C SER A 27 -4.37 1.24 11.04
N ILE A 28 -4.93 2.26 10.37
CA ILE A 28 -4.16 3.19 9.53
C ILE A 28 -3.05 3.90 10.32
N ASN A 29 -3.30 4.22 11.60
CA ASN A 29 -2.34 4.91 12.47
C ASN A 29 -1.06 4.10 12.71
N LYS A 30 -1.11 2.78 12.50
CA LYS A 30 0.06 1.90 12.65
C LYS A 30 1.00 1.96 11.44
N VAL A 31 0.50 2.39 10.29
CA VAL A 31 1.20 2.28 9.00
C VAL A 31 1.43 3.61 8.30
N ILE A 32 0.69 4.67 8.66
CA ILE A 32 0.73 5.99 8.00
C ILE A 32 2.12 6.65 8.00
N ASP A 33 2.95 6.37 8.99
CA ASP A 33 4.32 6.91 9.07
C ASP A 33 5.33 6.13 8.20
N ILE A 34 4.93 4.96 7.69
CA ILE A 34 5.81 3.99 7.01
C ILE A 34 5.40 3.82 5.54
N LEU A 35 4.10 3.81 5.26
CA LEU A 35 3.54 3.58 3.93
C LEU A 35 2.94 4.86 3.36
N GLY A 36 3.28 5.18 2.12
CA GLY A 36 2.61 6.18 1.30
C GLY A 36 2.06 5.56 0.01
N PRO A 37 1.19 6.29 -0.73
CA PRO A 37 0.60 5.78 -1.98
C PRO A 37 1.62 5.34 -3.03
N LYS A 38 2.81 5.95 -3.03
CA LYS A 38 3.91 5.64 -3.96
C LYS A 38 4.63 4.32 -3.67
N ASP A 39 4.41 3.74 -2.49
CA ASP A 39 5.05 2.51 -2.04
C ASP A 39 4.25 1.26 -2.46
N PHE A 40 3.04 1.47 -3.01
CA PHE A 40 2.22 0.44 -3.63
C PHE A 40 2.63 0.24 -5.09
N PHE A 41 2.74 -1.01 -5.52
CA PHE A 41 3.07 -1.38 -6.89
C PHE A 41 1.85 -1.32 -7.82
N ALA A 42 0.67 -1.75 -7.35
CA ALA A 42 -0.56 -1.65 -8.13
C ALA A 42 -1.17 -0.24 -8.02
N GLU A 43 -1.50 0.36 -9.16
CA GLU A 43 -2.11 1.70 -9.19
C GLU A 43 -3.47 1.76 -8.49
N ASP A 44 -4.22 0.65 -8.51
CA ASP A 44 -5.54 0.54 -7.88
C ASP A 44 -5.44 0.62 -6.36
N THR A 45 -4.57 -0.18 -5.75
CA THR A 45 -4.31 -0.19 -4.29
C THR A 45 -3.70 1.13 -3.84
N ALA A 46 -2.77 1.69 -4.62
CA ALA A 46 -2.20 3.02 -4.40
C ALA A 46 -3.28 4.12 -4.36
N SER A 47 -4.22 4.08 -5.32
CA SER A 47 -5.30 5.06 -5.43
C SER A 47 -6.29 4.95 -4.28
N ILE A 48 -6.60 3.72 -3.84
CA ILE A 48 -7.44 3.47 -2.67
C ILE A 48 -6.74 3.99 -1.40
N TYR A 49 -5.47 3.66 -1.20
CA TYR A 49 -4.72 4.13 -0.04
C TYR A 49 -4.72 5.67 0.01
N LYS A 50 -4.46 6.32 -1.12
CA LYS A 50 -4.41 7.79 -1.23
C LYS A 50 -5.69 8.50 -0.78
N VAL A 51 -6.86 7.88 -0.89
CA VAL A 51 -8.12 8.49 -0.42
C VAL A 51 -8.44 8.16 1.04
N MET A 52 -7.74 7.19 1.64
CA MET A 52 -7.87 6.83 3.06
C MET A 52 -7.02 7.75 3.97
N VAL A 53 -5.89 8.23 3.46
CA VAL A 53 -4.99 9.19 4.14
C VAL A 53 -5.37 10.62 3.81
#